data_AF-A0A545TLX8-F1
#
_entry.id   AF-A0A545TLX8-F1
#
_cell.length_a   1.000
_cell.length_b   1.000
_cell.length_c   1.000
_cell.angle_alpha   90.00
_cell.angle_beta   90.00
_cell.angle_gamma   90.00
#
_symmetry.space_group_name_H-M   'P 1'
#
loop_
_entity.id
_entity.type
_entity.pdbx_description
1 polymer ?
#
loop_
_entity_poly.entity_id
_entity_poly.type
_entity_poly.pdbx_seq_one_letter_code
_entity_poly.pdbx_strand_id
1 'polypeptide(L)'
;MSEPPSDSGNVPNAAAAKDMMLASVNQSIALAVQDATDLMRNIASIETTVIGIASAKWLAEPANVEYKNIIDSAKETITFSVENLTKVGENAGKVLSSLSK
;
A
#
# COMPACT_ATOMS: atom_id res chain seq x y z
N MET A 1 -51.86 18.95 28.91
CA MET A 1 -51.06 18.07 29.79
C MET A 1 -51.45 16.66 29.46
N SER A 2 -50.61 15.69 29.10
CA SER A 2 -49.15 15.49 28.88
C SER A 2 -49.09 14.09 28.21
N GLU A 3 -48.11 13.58 27.46
CA GLU A 3 -46.66 13.76 27.32
C GLU A 3 -46.26 13.44 25.86
N PRO A 4 -45.14 13.95 25.32
CA PRO A 4 -44.58 13.46 24.07
C PRO A 4 -43.94 12.07 24.26
N PRO A 5 -43.90 11.22 23.22
CA PRO A 5 -43.28 9.91 23.30
C PRO A 5 -41.79 10.06 23.60
N SER A 6 -41.32 9.32 24.60
CA SER A 6 -39.89 9.17 24.89
C SER A 6 -39.25 8.44 23.72
N ASP A 7 -38.68 9.20 22.78
CA ASP A 7 -37.72 8.68 21.83
C ASP A 7 -36.49 8.24 22.63
N SER A 8 -36.49 6.97 23.05
CA SER A 8 -35.28 6.26 23.46
C SER A 8 -34.46 6.02 22.19
N GLY A 9 -34.00 7.13 21.59
CA GLY A 9 -32.98 7.12 20.56
C GLY A 9 -31.83 6.35 21.17
N ASN A 10 -31.60 5.16 20.63
CA ASN A 10 -30.54 4.27 21.02
C ASN A 10 -29.22 4.97 20.68
N VAL A 11 -28.77 5.86 21.56
CA VAL A 11 -27.44 6.48 21.50
C VAL A 11 -26.49 5.30 21.33
N PRO A 12 -25.67 5.27 20.27
CA PRO A 12 -24.71 4.20 20.10
C PRO A 12 -23.96 4.04 21.42
N ASN A 13 -24.18 2.91 22.10
CA ASN A 13 -23.37 2.53 23.23
C ASN A 13 -21.91 2.70 22.77
N ALA A 14 -21.06 3.34 23.57
CA ALA A 14 -19.67 3.62 23.22
C ALA A 14 -18.92 2.40 22.65
N ALA A 15 -19.32 1.17 23.02
CA ALA A 15 -18.85 -0.07 22.41
C ALA A 15 -19.17 -0.17 20.90
N ALA A 16 -20.41 0.08 20.48
CA ALA A 16 -20.81 0.05 19.07
C ALA A 16 -20.08 1.12 18.25
N ALA A 17 -19.88 2.32 18.81
CA ALA A 17 -19.09 3.37 18.16
C ALA A 17 -17.61 2.96 17.99
N LYS A 18 -17.03 2.30 19.01
CA LYS A 18 -15.66 1.75 18.95
C LYS A 18 -15.55 0.66 17.87
N ASP A 19 -16.51 -0.25 17.80
CA ASP A 19 -16.51 -1.34 16.81
C ASP A 19 -16.60 -0.79 15.37
N MET A 20 -17.45 0.21 15.14
CA MET A 20 -17.55 0.89 13.84
C MET A 20 -16.25 1.60 13.46
N MET A 21 -15.61 2.28 14.42
CA MET A 21 -14.32 2.93 14.20
C MET A 21 -13.24 1.91 13.84
N LEU A 22 -13.14 0.81 14.58
CA LEU A 22 -12.16 -0.26 14.31
C LEU A 22 -12.38 -0.87 12.93
N ALA A 23 -13.63 -1.14 12.55
CA ALA A 23 -13.96 -1.66 11.22
C ALA A 23 -13.52 -0.71 10.10
N SER A 24 -13.80 0.58 10.24
CA SER A 24 -13.38 1.60 9.26
C SER A 24 -11.86 1.72 9.15
N VAL A 25 -11.14 1.72 10.28
CA VAL A 25 -9.67 1.78 10.27
C VAL A 25 -9.09 0.52 9.63
N ASN A 26 -9.59 -0.66 9.98
CA ASN A 26 -9.15 -1.93 9.38
C ASN A 26 -9.34 -1.92 7.86
N GLN A 27 -10.46 -1.39 7.37
CA GLN A 27 -10.70 -1.26 5.93
C GLN A 27 -9.71 -0.30 5.27
N SER A 28 -9.49 0.89 5.84
CA SER A 28 -8.52 1.85 5.29
C SER A 28 -7.10 1.29 5.25
N ILE A 29 -6.72 0.51 6.26
CA ILE A 29 -5.42 -0.15 6.31
C ILE A 29 -5.31 -1.24 5.24
N ALA A 30 -6.35 -2.06 5.08
CA ALA A 30 -6.37 -3.08 4.04
C ALA A 30 -6.21 -2.46 2.64
N LEU A 31 -6.90 -1.35 2.38
CA LEU A 31 -6.76 -0.59 1.12
C LEU A 31 -5.34 -0.06 0.94
N ALA A 32 -4.73 0.56 1.96
CA ALA A 32 -3.37 1.07 1.85
C ALA A 32 -2.35 -0.02 1.52
N VAL A 33 -2.47 -1.21 2.14
CA VAL A 33 -1.59 -2.36 1.83
C VAL A 33 -1.85 -2.90 0.42
N GLN A 34 -3.10 -2.93 -0.03
CA GLN A 34 -3.45 -3.32 -1.40
C GLN A 34 -2.87 -2.35 -2.42
N ASP A 35 -3.04 -1.03 -2.22
CA ASP A 35 -2.51 0.01 -3.10
C ASP A 35 -0.99 -0.08 -3.22
N ALA A 36 -0.29 -0.28 -2.11
CA ALA A 36 1.17 -0.47 -2.11
C ALA A 36 1.58 -1.77 -2.83
N THR A 37 0.79 -2.83 -2.68
CA THR A 37 1.02 -4.10 -3.39
C THR A 37 0.85 -3.94 -4.89
N ASP A 38 -0.18 -3.20 -5.32
CA ASP A 38 -0.47 -2.97 -6.73
C ASP A 38 0.56 -2.01 -7.35
N LEU A 39 1.02 -1.00 -6.61
CA LEU A 39 2.15 -0.17 -7.02
C LEU A 39 3.40 -1.03 -7.28
N MET A 40 3.75 -1.93 -6.34
CA MET A 40 4.87 -2.84 -6.50
C MET A 40 4.74 -3.72 -7.74
N ARG A 41 3.55 -4.31 -7.99
CA ARG A 41 3.30 -5.12 -9.19
C ARG A 41 3.43 -4.31 -10.48
N ASN A 42 2.91 -3.10 -10.50
CA ASN A 42 2.97 -2.21 -11.66
C ASN A 42 4.41 -1.80 -11.97
N ILE A 43 5.17 -1.37 -10.95
CA ILE A 43 6.59 -1.05 -11.09
C ILE A 43 7.37 -2.28 -11.56
N ALA A 44 7.18 -3.44 -10.93
CA ALA A 44 7.88 -4.67 -11.32
C ALA A 44 7.65 -5.04 -12.79
N SER A 45 6.43 -4.90 -13.29
CA SER A 45 6.08 -5.17 -14.70
C SER A 45 6.78 -4.20 -15.66
N ILE A 46 6.69 -2.89 -15.39
CA ILE A 46 7.29 -1.84 -16.21
C ILE A 46 8.82 -1.99 -16.23
N GLU A 47 9.44 -2.09 -15.05
CA GLU A 47 10.89 -2.12 -14.91
C GLU A 47 11.50 -3.43 -15.44
N THR A 48 10.80 -4.56 -15.32
CA THR A 48 11.24 -5.81 -16.00
C THR A 48 11.26 -5.65 -17.52
N THR A 49 10.30 -4.91 -18.08
CA THR A 49 10.29 -4.59 -19.51
C THR A 49 11.46 -3.68 -19.90
N VAL A 50 11.74 -2.65 -19.08
CA VAL A 50 12.91 -1.77 -19.26
C VAL A 50 14.21 -2.58 -19.25
N ILE A 51 14.39 -3.47 -18.28
CA ILE A 51 15.56 -4.34 -18.17
C ILE A 51 15.70 -5.21 -19.43
N GLY A 52 14.61 -5.82 -19.90
CA GLY A 52 14.63 -6.66 -21.11
C GLY A 52 15.07 -5.89 -22.36
N ILE A 53 14.50 -4.70 -22.59
CA ILE A 53 14.84 -3.84 -23.74
C ILE A 53 16.29 -3.37 -23.64
N ALA A 54 16.72 -2.88 -22.47
CA ALA A 54 18.09 -2.42 -22.27
C ALA A 54 19.11 -3.55 -22.44
N SER A 55 18.80 -4.76 -21.96
CA SER A 55 19.65 -5.93 -22.12
C SER A 55 19.80 -6.34 -23.59
N ALA A 56 18.70 -6.34 -24.36
CA ALA A 56 18.75 -6.63 -25.79
C ALA A 56 19.58 -5.60 -26.57
N LYS A 57 19.43 -4.31 -26.25
CA LYS A 57 20.24 -3.25 -26.85
C LYS A 57 21.70 -3.36 -26.48
N TRP A 58 22.01 -3.67 -25.22
CA TRP A 58 23.40 -3.83 -24.78
C TRP A 58 24.09 -5.01 -25.46
N LEU A 59 23.36 -6.10 -25.71
CA LEU A 59 23.88 -7.23 -26.48
C LEU A 59 24.23 -6.82 -27.93
N ALA A 60 23.42 -5.96 -28.56
CA ALA A 60 23.68 -5.46 -29.91
C ALA A 60 24.80 -4.40 -29.95
N GLU A 61 24.94 -3.61 -28.90
CA GLU A 61 25.87 -2.47 -28.79
C GLU A 61 26.69 -2.55 -27.50
N PRO A 62 27.60 -3.54 -27.34
CA PRO A 62 28.25 -3.84 -26.06
C PRO A 62 29.17 -2.73 -25.54
N ALA A 63 29.67 -1.87 -26.43
CA ALA A 63 30.49 -0.72 -26.06
C ALA A 63 29.67 0.41 -25.40
N ASN A 64 28.35 0.43 -25.57
CA ASN A 64 27.48 1.43 -24.96
C ASN A 64 27.09 1.00 -23.54
N VAL A 65 27.84 1.50 -22.57
CA VAL A 65 27.68 1.15 -21.15
C VAL A 65 26.45 1.78 -20.49
N GLU A 66 25.77 2.74 -21.14
CA GLU A 66 24.58 3.39 -20.57
C GLU A 66 23.42 2.41 -20.36
N TYR A 67 23.34 1.34 -21.15
CA TYR A 67 22.34 0.30 -20.93
C TYR A 67 22.49 -0.40 -19.59
N LYS A 68 23.74 -0.53 -19.08
CA LYS A 68 23.98 -1.05 -17.73
C LYS A 68 23.39 -0.11 -16.67
N ASN A 69 23.57 1.20 -16.84
CA ASN A 69 23.02 2.21 -15.91
C ASN A 69 21.49 2.17 -15.89
N ILE A 70 20.85 2.00 -17.05
CA ILE A 70 19.40 1.86 -17.17
C ILE A 70 18.91 0.59 -16.45
N ILE A 71 19.59 -0.55 -16.66
CA ILE A 71 19.27 -1.81 -15.98
C ILE A 71 19.41 -1.68 -14.47
N ASP A 72 20.48 -1.06 -13.99
CA ASP A 72 20.71 -0.91 -12.57
C ASP A 72 19.70 0.07 -11.93
N SER A 73 19.35 1.16 -12.63
CA SER A 73 18.28 2.08 -12.20
C SER A 73 16.93 1.37 -12.10
N ALA A 74 16.58 0.53 -13.08
CA ALA A 74 15.34 -0.24 -13.07
C ALA A 74 15.26 -1.20 -11.87
N LYS A 75 16.38 -1.86 -11.52
CA LYS A 75 16.45 -2.70 -10.30
C LYS A 75 16.26 -1.88 -9.02
N GLU A 76 16.85 -0.69 -8.94
CA GLU A 76 16.67 0.20 -7.80
C GLU A 76 15.21 0.64 -7.65
N THR A 77 14.53 0.97 -8.75
CA THR A 77 13.09 1.29 -8.72
C THR A 77 12.24 0.11 -8.24
N ILE A 78 12.56 -1.12 -8.64
CA ILE A 78 11.90 -2.32 -8.12
C ILE A 78 12.13 -2.45 -6.61
N THR A 79 13.38 -2.34 -6.15
CA THR A 79 13.71 -2.38 -4.72
C THR A 79 12.95 -1.31 -3.92
N PHE A 80 12.90 -0.08 -4.42
CA PHE A 80 12.12 1.00 -3.82
C PHE A 80 10.65 0.60 -3.64
N SER A 81 10.03 -0.03 -4.63
CA SER A 81 8.63 -0.45 -4.55
C SER A 81 8.38 -1.54 -3.50
N VAL A 82 9.32 -2.47 -3.35
CA VAL A 82 9.29 -3.50 -2.30
C VAL A 82 9.42 -2.86 -0.93
N GLU A 83 10.39 -1.95 -0.75
CA GLU A 83 10.56 -1.22 0.49
C GLU A 83 9.33 -0.37 0.86
N ASN A 84 8.68 0.22 -0.14
CA ASN A 84 7.45 0.98 0.07
C ASN A 84 6.34 0.08 0.63
N LEU A 85 6.11 -1.09 0.02
CA LEU A 85 5.15 -2.07 0.52
C LEU A 85 5.48 -2.52 1.94
N THR A 86 6.76 -2.81 2.24
CA THR A 86 7.20 -3.18 3.59
C THR A 86 6.90 -2.07 4.59
N LYS A 87 7.27 -0.82 4.29
CA LYS A 87 7.03 0.34 5.17
C LYS A 87 5.54 0.56 5.42
N VAL A 88 4.70 0.43 4.39
CA VAL A 88 3.24 0.53 4.53
C VAL A 88 2.70 -0.60 5.42
N GLY A 89 3.13 -1.84 5.20
CA GLY A 89 2.72 -3.00 6.00
C GLY A 89 3.13 -2.90 7.48
N GLU A 90 4.34 -2.44 7.76
CA GLU A 90 4.82 -2.21 9.13
C GLU A 90 4.02 -1.11 9.83
N ASN A 91 3.75 0.01 9.15
CA ASN A 91 2.98 1.11 9.72
C ASN A 91 1.51 0.71 9.94
N ALA A 92 0.93 -0.05 9.01
CA ALA A 92 -0.37 -0.68 9.18
C ALA A 92 -0.43 -1.54 10.45
N GLY A 93 0.55 -2.44 10.64
CA GLY A 93 0.64 -3.28 11.83
C GLY A 93 0.75 -2.48 13.15
N LYS A 94 1.51 -1.39 13.14
CA LYS A 94 1.63 -0.47 14.30
C LYS A 94 0.28 0.18 14.63
N VAL A 95 -0.47 0.64 13.63
CA VAL A 95 -1.80 1.24 13.84
C VAL A 95 -2.77 0.21 14.43
N LEU A 96 -2.87 -1.00 13.86
CA LEU A 96 -3.73 -2.05 14.44
C LEU A 96 -3.36 -2.37 15.89
N SER A 97 -2.07 -2.50 16.18
CA SER A 97 -1.58 -2.76 17.54
C SER A 97 -1.92 -1.63 18.51
N SER A 98 -1.87 -0.37 18.06
CA SER A 98 -2.22 0.78 18.90
C SER A 98 -3.70 0.85 19.27
N LEU A 99 -4.59 0.40 18.37
CA LEU A 99 -6.04 0.44 18.55
C LEU A 99 -6.60 -0.78 19.30
N SER A 100 -5.81 -1.86 19.38
CA SER A 100 -6.15 -3.09 20.10
C SER A 100 -5.78 -3.05 21.59
N LYS A 101 -5.13 -1.97 22.05
CA LYS A 101 -4.82 -1.68 23.46
C LYS A 101 -5.96 -0.90 24.11
#